data_AF-A0A426ZMT0-F1
#
_entry.id   AF-A0A426ZMT0-F1
#
_cell.length_a   1.000
_cell.length_b   1.000
_cell.length_c   1.000
_cell.angle_alpha   90.00
_cell.angle_beta   90.00
_cell.angle_gamma   90.00
#
_symmetry.space_group_name_H-M   'P 1'
#
loop_
_entity.id
_entity.type
_entity.pdbx_description
1 polymer ?
#
loop_
_entity_poly.entity_id
_entity_poly.type
_entity_poly.pdbx_seq_one_letter_code
_entity_poly.pdbx_strand_id
1 'polypeptide(L)'
;MASSPLKAMLPPPEFRAPPPSPVAGVHPHGLDSPDGDDEFAGFLSHSLRVPKLNLPHRIFPQEATAWNPPAIDFRPLISPEDAGSGAADLVKSAAEAFGCFQLVNHGISPGLVAGVGAAASPAFGIPLESRRKAARSPERRWGFEVEEEGDGEEFLWWCRSGMRDRRELAAIWPRSYKDFR
;
A
#
# COMPACT_ATOMS: atom_id res chain seq x y z
N MET A 1 37.92 43.67 -37.27
CA MET A 1 37.35 43.93 -35.93
C MET A 1 35.84 43.85 -36.04
N ALA A 2 35.24 42.85 -35.40
CA ALA A 2 33.81 42.80 -35.08
C ALA A 2 33.64 41.71 -34.02
N SER A 3 33.89 42.09 -32.77
CA SER A 3 33.54 41.32 -31.58
C SER A 3 32.06 41.57 -31.25
N SER A 4 31.30 40.50 -31.02
CA SER A 4 29.93 40.56 -30.51
C SER A 4 29.67 39.38 -29.56
N PRO A 5 28.74 39.52 -28.60
CA PRO A 5 29.09 39.46 -27.19
C PRO A 5 28.59 38.20 -26.46
N LEU A 6 29.17 38.00 -25.27
CA LEU A 6 28.88 36.95 -24.30
C LEU A 6 27.38 36.86 -23.96
N LYS A 7 26.80 35.68 -24.17
CA LYS A 7 25.46 35.28 -23.74
C LYS A 7 25.41 35.27 -22.20
N ALA A 8 24.73 36.24 -21.61
CA ALA A 8 24.49 36.30 -20.17
C ALA A 8 23.70 35.06 -19.73
N MET A 9 24.29 34.30 -18.81
CA MET A 9 23.73 33.10 -18.21
C MET A 9 22.75 33.54 -17.11
N LEU A 10 21.44 33.33 -17.32
CA LEU A 10 20.42 33.61 -16.31
C LEU A 10 20.60 32.62 -15.14
N PRO A 11 20.54 33.08 -13.88
CA PRO A 11 20.64 32.19 -12.72
C PRO A 11 19.42 31.24 -12.65
N PRO A 12 19.57 30.05 -12.05
CA PRO A 12 18.50 29.06 -11.94
C PRO A 12 17.32 29.64 -11.14
N PRO A 13 16.07 29.21 -11.43
CA PRO A 13 14.91 29.71 -10.71
C PRO A 13 15.03 29.28 -9.24
N GLU A 14 15.18 30.26 -8.35
CA GLU A 14 15.07 30.02 -6.91
C GLU A 14 13.63 29.56 -6.62
N PHE A 15 13.44 28.26 -6.44
CA PHE A 15 12.22 27.71 -5.88
C PHE A 15 12.19 28.06 -4.39
N ARG A 16 11.93 29.33 -4.08
CA ARG A 16 11.55 29.73 -2.73
C ARG A 16 10.11 29.31 -2.55
N ALA A 17 9.87 28.40 -1.61
CA ALA A 17 8.54 28.27 -1.04
C ALA A 17 8.04 29.68 -0.67
N PRO A 18 6.77 30.00 -0.93
CA PRO A 18 6.21 31.26 -0.45
C PRO A 18 6.51 31.37 1.06
N PRO A 19 6.87 32.56 1.55
CA PRO A 19 7.12 32.76 2.98
C PRO A 19 5.90 32.24 3.77
N PRO A 20 6.11 31.63 4.95
CA PRO A 20 5.01 31.13 5.75
C PRO A 20 4.01 32.27 5.98
N SER A 21 2.72 32.00 5.78
CA SER A 21 1.65 32.94 6.11
C SER A 21 1.85 33.43 7.55
N PRO A 22 1.67 34.74 7.83
CA PRO A 22 1.79 35.24 9.19
C PRO A 22 0.90 34.44 10.12
N VAL A 23 1.48 33.79 11.12
CA VAL A 23 0.75 33.29 12.28
C VAL A 23 0.06 34.50 12.88
N ALA A 24 -1.28 34.44 13.00
CA ALA A 24 -2.04 35.45 13.73
C ALA A 24 -1.36 35.66 15.08
N GLY A 25 -0.81 36.86 15.27
CA GLY A 25 -0.06 37.19 16.46
C GLY A 25 -0.89 36.88 17.70
N VAL A 26 -0.28 36.17 18.65
CA VAL A 26 -0.75 36.15 20.03
C VAL A 26 -0.79 37.61 20.47
N HIS A 27 -1.98 38.20 20.52
CA HIS A 27 -2.19 39.51 21.11
C HIS A 27 -2.18 39.32 22.63
N PRO A 28 -1.22 39.89 23.36
CA PRO A 28 -1.38 40.05 24.79
C PRO A 28 -2.39 41.18 25.00
N HIS A 29 -3.38 40.92 25.84
CA HIS A 29 -4.40 41.84 26.37
C HIS A 29 -5.76 41.87 25.64
N GLY A 30 -6.71 41.12 26.21
CA GLY A 30 -8.08 41.59 26.37
C GLY A 30 -9.18 40.63 25.92
N LEU A 31 -9.54 39.65 26.77
CA LEU A 31 -10.89 39.35 27.28
C LEU A 31 -11.03 37.86 27.64
N ASP A 32 -10.81 37.57 28.92
CA ASP A 32 -11.53 36.62 29.78
C ASP A 32 -12.26 35.43 29.12
N SER A 33 -11.60 34.26 29.10
CA SER A 33 -12.23 32.94 29.32
C SER A 33 -11.14 31.90 29.64
N PRO A 34 -11.01 31.43 30.89
CA PRO A 34 -9.89 30.61 31.33
C PRO A 34 -10.06 29.08 31.11
N ASP A 35 -10.90 28.62 30.18
CA ASP A 35 -11.32 27.20 30.17
C ASP A 35 -11.48 26.56 28.78
N GLY A 36 -10.89 27.16 27.73
CA GLY A 36 -11.06 26.70 26.34
C GLY A 36 -9.81 26.14 25.66
N ASP A 37 -8.62 26.40 26.21
CA ASP A 37 -7.35 26.11 25.53
C ASP A 37 -6.82 24.70 25.84
N ASP A 38 -7.20 24.13 27.00
CA ASP A 38 -6.72 22.81 27.43
C ASP A 38 -7.36 21.65 26.67
N GLU A 39 -8.63 21.77 26.25
CA GLU A 39 -9.29 20.71 25.49
C GLU A 39 -8.72 20.61 24.08
N PHE A 40 -8.51 21.74 23.41
CA PHE A 40 -7.93 21.76 22.07
C PHE A 40 -6.44 21.40 22.08
N ALA A 41 -5.66 21.91 23.05
CA ALA A 41 -4.27 21.52 23.24
C ALA A 41 -4.14 20.03 23.63
N GLY A 42 -5.06 19.53 24.45
CA GLY A 42 -5.22 18.11 24.78
C GLY A 42 -5.53 17.29 23.52
N PHE A 43 -6.50 17.71 22.71
CA PHE A 43 -6.84 17.03 21.48
C PHE A 43 -5.65 16.95 20.51
N LEU A 44 -4.92 18.05 20.29
CA LEU A 44 -3.75 18.06 19.42
C LEU A 44 -2.62 17.17 19.95
N SER A 45 -2.31 17.22 21.24
CA SER A 45 -1.28 16.34 21.83
C SER A 45 -1.63 14.85 21.72
N HIS A 46 -2.92 14.50 21.72
CA HIS A 46 -3.39 13.13 21.52
C HIS A 46 -3.55 12.72 20.04
N SER A 47 -3.91 13.67 19.16
CA SER A 47 -4.20 13.43 17.74
C SER A 47 -2.99 13.64 16.81
N LEU A 48 -1.91 14.29 17.27
CA LEU A 48 -0.65 14.44 16.52
C LEU A 48 0.19 13.16 16.47
N ARG A 49 -0.35 12.04 16.99
CA ARG A 49 0.19 10.71 16.73
C ARG A 49 -0.14 10.34 15.28
N VAL A 50 0.58 10.97 14.35
CA VAL A 50 0.61 10.54 12.96
C VAL A 50 1.11 9.10 12.98
N PRO A 51 0.29 8.11 12.61
CA PRO A 51 0.77 6.75 12.46
C PRO A 51 1.94 6.79 11.49
N LYS A 52 2.98 5.99 11.70
CA LYS A 52 3.99 5.82 10.65
C LYS A 52 3.29 5.22 9.44
N LEU A 53 2.96 6.08 8.48
CA LEU A 53 2.30 5.69 7.24
C LEU A 53 3.34 5.02 6.36
N ASN A 54 3.20 3.70 6.17
CA ASN A 54 3.97 2.96 5.19
C ASN A 54 3.41 3.26 3.80
N LEU A 55 3.80 4.41 3.25
CA LEU A 55 3.39 4.84 1.92
C LEU A 55 4.20 4.07 0.84
N PRO A 56 3.59 3.76 -0.31
CA PRO A 56 4.29 3.13 -1.41
C PRO A 56 5.45 4.00 -1.91
N HIS A 57 6.51 3.35 -2.38
CA HIS A 57 7.79 3.93 -2.79
C HIS A 57 7.70 5.08 -3.81
N ARG A 58 6.56 5.21 -4.50
CA ARG A 58 6.34 6.15 -5.60
C ARG A 58 6.31 7.62 -5.17
N ILE A 59 6.12 7.94 -3.87
CA ILE A 59 5.90 9.31 -3.40
C ILE A 59 7.01 9.83 -2.47
N PHE A 60 7.69 8.95 -1.71
CA PHE A 60 8.74 9.36 -0.77
C PHE A 60 9.92 8.36 -0.78
N PRO A 61 11.18 8.83 -0.82
CA PRO A 61 12.34 7.97 -0.62
C PRO A 61 12.30 7.44 0.82
N GLN A 62 12.03 6.15 1.00
CA GLN A 62 12.18 5.50 2.30
C GLN A 62 13.58 4.88 2.39
N GLU A 63 14.31 5.20 3.45
CA GLU A 63 15.33 4.29 3.98
C GLU A 63 14.57 3.01 4.37
N ALA A 64 14.78 1.94 3.59
CA ALA A 64 14.09 0.66 3.75
C ALA A 64 14.43 0.06 5.11
N THR A 65 13.69 0.47 6.14
CA THR A 65 13.63 -0.27 7.39
C THR A 65 13.04 -1.60 7.01
N ALA A 66 13.80 -2.70 7.16
CA ALA A 66 13.37 -4.03 6.78
C ALA A 66 12.04 -4.34 7.49
N TRP A 67 10.93 -4.17 6.78
CA TRP A 67 9.59 -4.41 7.29
C TRP A 67 9.42 -5.91 7.50
N ASN A 68 9.60 -6.37 8.74
CA ASN A 68 9.49 -7.79 9.11
C ASN A 68 8.31 -8.01 10.08
N PRO A 69 7.06 -8.07 9.58
CA PRO A 69 5.93 -8.39 10.46
C PRO A 69 6.18 -9.73 11.17
N PRO A 70 5.81 -9.84 12.46
CA PRO A 70 6.15 -10.99 13.28
C PRO A 70 5.57 -12.28 12.72
N ALA A 71 6.31 -13.38 12.85
CA ALA A 71 5.83 -14.72 12.50
C ALA A 71 5.12 -15.35 13.71
N ILE A 72 3.87 -15.79 13.52
CA ILE A 72 3.02 -16.39 14.54
C ILE A 72 2.73 -17.84 14.17
N ASP A 73 2.99 -18.75 15.11
CA ASP A 73 2.68 -20.17 14.94
C ASP A 73 1.16 -20.42 15.02
N PHE A 74 0.61 -21.08 14.00
CA PHE A 74 -0.81 -21.37 13.94
C PHE A 74 -1.26 -22.51 14.86
N ARG A 75 -0.38 -23.47 15.19
CA ARG A 75 -0.72 -24.65 15.99
C ARG A 75 -1.34 -24.31 17.36
N PRO A 76 -0.73 -23.43 18.18
CA PRO A 76 -1.30 -23.07 19.48
C PRO A 76 -2.58 -22.23 19.37
N LEU A 77 -2.87 -21.64 18.20
CA LEU A 77 -4.12 -20.89 17.97
C LEU A 77 -5.33 -21.79 17.77
N ILE A 78 -5.11 -23.04 17.32
CA ILE A 78 -6.20 -24.00 17.04
C ILE A 78 -6.26 -25.14 18.05
N SER A 79 -5.23 -25.32 18.87
CA SER A 79 -5.23 -26.38 19.87
C SER A 79 -6.00 -25.95 21.13
N PRO A 80 -7.08 -26.64 21.51
CA PRO A 80 -7.84 -26.33 22.72
C PRO A 80 -7.02 -26.58 23.99
N GLU A 81 -5.98 -27.42 23.94
CA GLU A 81 -5.08 -27.66 25.07
C GLU A 81 -4.07 -26.52 25.29
N ASP A 82 -3.85 -25.69 24.27
CA ASP A 82 -2.93 -24.54 24.28
C ASP A 82 -3.66 -23.19 24.44
N ALA A 83 -4.93 -23.20 24.89
CA ALA A 83 -5.74 -21.99 25.06
C ALA A 83 -5.11 -20.95 26.03
N GLY A 84 -4.13 -21.35 26.84
CA GLY A 84 -3.33 -20.49 27.73
C GLY A 84 -1.95 -20.09 27.20
N SER A 85 -1.60 -20.44 25.96
CA SER A 85 -0.25 -20.24 25.38
C SER A 85 0.12 -18.78 25.10
N GLY A 86 -0.81 -17.83 25.25
CA GLY A 86 -0.60 -16.42 24.89
C GLY A 86 -0.57 -16.15 23.38
N ALA A 87 -0.80 -17.16 22.53
CA ALA A 87 -0.78 -17.00 21.08
C ALA A 87 -1.82 -15.98 20.57
N ALA A 88 -3.00 -15.93 21.20
CA ALA A 88 -4.03 -14.93 20.88
C ALA A 88 -3.59 -13.50 21.24
N ASP A 89 -2.84 -13.33 22.33
CA ASP A 89 -2.32 -12.02 22.73
C ASP A 89 -1.19 -11.57 21.79
N LEU A 90 -0.36 -12.49 21.30
CA LEU A 90 0.62 -12.20 20.24
C LEU A 90 -0.05 -11.72 18.96
N VAL A 91 -1.18 -12.31 18.55
CA VAL A 91 -1.95 -11.85 17.39
C VAL A 91 -2.47 -10.43 17.61
N LYS A 92 -3.03 -10.15 18.80
CA LYS A 92 -3.51 -8.80 19.14
C LYS A 92 -2.36 -7.79 19.13
N SER A 93 -1.27 -8.07 19.83
CA SER A 93 -0.11 -7.18 19.88
C SER A 93 0.51 -6.95 18.50
N ALA A 94 0.58 -7.98 17.65
CA ALA A 94 1.06 -7.83 16.29
C ALA A 94 0.11 -6.98 15.43
N ALA A 95 -1.19 -7.18 15.55
CA ALA A 95 -2.18 -6.36 14.86
C ALA A 95 -2.14 -4.89 15.31
N GLU A 96 -1.98 -4.63 16.61
CA GLU A 96 -1.87 -3.27 17.15
C GLU A 96 -0.57 -2.57 16.76
N ALA A 97 0.56 -3.28 16.79
CA ALA A 97 1.88 -2.69 16.54
C ALA A 97 2.24 -2.61 15.05
N PHE A 98 1.86 -3.62 14.25
CA PHE A 98 2.28 -3.74 12.84
C PHE A 98 1.11 -3.70 11.84
N GLY A 99 -0.14 -3.89 12.29
CA GLY A 99 -1.30 -4.03 11.39
C GLY A 99 -1.33 -5.32 10.56
N CYS A 100 -0.28 -6.14 10.63
CA CYS A 100 -0.17 -7.43 9.94
C CYS A 100 0.84 -8.34 10.64
N PHE A 101 0.77 -9.63 10.33
CA PHE A 101 1.67 -10.66 10.82
C PHE A 101 1.78 -11.77 9.78
N GLN A 102 2.86 -12.55 9.85
CA GLN A 102 3.04 -13.75 9.05
C GLN A 102 2.52 -14.94 9.85
N LEU A 103 1.69 -15.77 9.23
CA LEU A 103 1.27 -17.02 9.85
C LEU A 103 2.22 -18.13 9.40
N VAL A 104 2.73 -18.92 10.35
CA VAL A 104 3.59 -20.09 10.07
C VAL A 104 2.97 -21.35 10.65
N ASN A 105 3.39 -22.53 10.17
CA ASN A 105 2.82 -23.82 10.57
C ASN A 105 1.28 -23.89 10.38
N HIS A 106 0.75 -23.15 9.40
CA HIS A 106 -0.68 -23.04 9.10
C HIS A 106 -1.30 -24.31 8.48
N GLY A 107 -0.50 -25.37 8.24
CA GLY A 107 -0.98 -26.64 7.72
C GLY A 107 -1.34 -26.67 6.23
N ILE A 108 -1.14 -25.57 5.50
CA ILE A 108 -1.32 -25.52 4.04
C ILE A 108 -0.11 -26.21 3.42
N SER A 109 -0.35 -27.18 2.54
CA SER A 109 0.74 -27.94 1.94
C SER A 109 1.66 -27.05 1.09
N PRO A 110 3.00 -27.19 1.21
CA PRO A 110 3.92 -26.45 0.38
C PRO A 110 3.69 -26.68 -1.13
N GLY A 111 3.27 -27.90 -1.49
CA GLY A 111 2.92 -28.25 -2.86
C GLY A 111 1.72 -27.46 -3.39
N LEU A 112 0.72 -27.15 -2.56
CA LEU A 112 -0.41 -26.32 -2.96
C LEU A 112 0.04 -24.86 -3.18
N VAL A 113 0.85 -24.31 -2.27
CA VAL A 113 1.37 -22.93 -2.41
C VAL A 113 2.19 -22.80 -3.70
N ALA A 114 3.10 -23.75 -3.96
CA ALA A 114 3.87 -23.79 -5.19
C ALA A 114 2.98 -24.00 -6.43
N GLY A 115 1.98 -24.87 -6.33
CA GLY A 115 1.01 -25.14 -7.41
C GLY A 115 0.19 -23.89 -7.79
N VAL A 116 -0.28 -23.12 -6.81
CA VAL A 116 -0.98 -21.85 -7.07
C VAL A 116 -0.07 -20.86 -7.78
N GLY A 117 1.18 -20.72 -7.35
CA GLY A 117 2.16 -19.85 -8.02
C GLY A 117 2.42 -20.27 -9.47
N ALA A 118 2.60 -21.57 -9.70
CA ALA A 118 2.81 -22.12 -11.04
C ALA A 118 1.56 -21.97 -11.93
N ALA A 119 0.36 -22.16 -11.37
CA ALA A 119 -0.89 -21.98 -12.11
C ALA A 119 -1.16 -20.51 -12.44
N ALA A 120 -0.75 -19.56 -11.57
CA ALA A 120 -0.93 -18.12 -11.77
C ALA A 120 0.08 -17.50 -12.74
N SER A 121 1.33 -17.98 -12.73
CA SER A 121 2.44 -17.40 -13.49
C SER A 121 2.14 -17.16 -14.98
N PRO A 122 1.46 -18.06 -15.72
CA PRO A 122 1.14 -17.84 -17.12
C PRO A 122 0.25 -16.61 -17.40
N ALA A 123 -0.51 -16.10 -16.42
CA ALA A 123 -1.28 -14.86 -16.60
C ALA A 123 -0.41 -13.64 -16.94
N PHE A 124 0.78 -13.57 -16.34
CA PHE A 124 1.73 -12.48 -16.55
C PHE A 124 2.55 -12.65 -17.84
N GLY A 125 2.46 -13.82 -18.49
CA GLY A 125 2.98 -14.03 -19.84
C GLY A 125 2.02 -13.59 -20.96
N ILE A 126 0.80 -13.13 -20.63
CA ILE A 126 -0.20 -12.76 -21.64
C ILE A 126 0.21 -11.41 -22.29
N PRO A 127 0.22 -11.31 -23.63
CA PRO A 127 0.56 -10.06 -24.31
C PRO A 127 -0.35 -8.90 -23.88
N LEU A 128 0.22 -7.69 -23.81
CA LEU A 128 -0.48 -6.48 -23.36
C LEU A 128 -1.80 -6.26 -24.12
N GLU A 129 -1.79 -6.42 -25.45
CA GLU A 129 -2.97 -6.33 -26.32
C GLU A 129 -4.11 -7.27 -25.91
N SER A 130 -3.76 -8.45 -25.40
CA SER A 130 -4.74 -9.41 -24.89
C SER A 130 -5.19 -9.05 -23.48
N ARG A 131 -4.27 -8.61 -22.62
CA ARG A 131 -4.60 -8.12 -21.26
C ARG A 131 -5.59 -6.94 -21.29
N ARG A 132 -5.46 -6.02 -22.25
CA ARG A 132 -6.40 -4.90 -22.47
C ARG A 132 -7.86 -5.36 -22.61
N LYS A 133 -8.12 -6.53 -23.21
CA LYS A 133 -9.48 -7.10 -23.36
C LYS A 133 -10.10 -7.53 -22.03
N ALA A 134 -9.27 -7.77 -21.02
CA ALA A 134 -9.68 -8.07 -19.66
C ALA A 134 -9.11 -7.05 -18.66
N ALA A 135 -8.95 -5.80 -19.09
CA ALA A 135 -8.49 -4.72 -18.23
C ALA A 135 -9.51 -4.44 -17.12
N ARG A 136 -9.00 -4.07 -15.95
CA ARG A 136 -9.79 -3.56 -14.84
C ARG A 136 -10.36 -2.19 -15.22
N SER A 137 -11.58 -1.90 -14.78
CA SER A 137 -12.21 -0.57 -14.88
C SER A 137 -12.91 -0.21 -13.56
N PRO A 138 -13.37 1.03 -13.36
CA PRO A 138 -14.16 1.40 -12.18
C PRO A 138 -15.41 0.52 -11.99
N GLU A 139 -16.05 0.10 -13.09
CA GLU A 139 -17.22 -0.78 -13.11
C GLU A 139 -16.84 -2.25 -12.93
N ARG A 140 -15.63 -2.62 -13.38
CA ARG A 140 -15.11 -3.98 -13.35
C ARG A 140 -13.92 -4.09 -12.38
N ARG A 141 -14.21 -4.42 -11.12
CA ARG A 141 -13.23 -4.54 -10.01
C ARG A 141 -12.22 -5.70 -10.13
N TRP A 142 -12.11 -6.35 -11.27
CA TRP A 142 -11.24 -7.49 -11.53
C TRP A 142 -10.67 -7.40 -12.94
N GLY A 143 -9.50 -7.99 -13.16
CA GLY A 143 -8.81 -7.90 -14.45
C GLY A 143 -7.41 -7.31 -14.31
N PHE A 144 -6.74 -7.16 -15.45
CA PHE A 144 -5.38 -6.64 -15.51
C PHE A 144 -5.36 -5.13 -15.31
N GLU A 145 -4.42 -4.65 -14.51
CA GLU A 145 -4.03 -3.24 -14.54
C GLU A 145 -3.15 -3.01 -15.77
N VAL A 146 -3.57 -2.07 -16.60
CA VAL A 146 -2.88 -1.74 -17.84
C VAL A 146 -2.50 -0.26 -17.76
N GLU A 147 -1.27 0.02 -17.32
CA GLU A 147 -0.66 1.34 -17.45
C GLU A 147 -0.12 1.48 -18.88
N GLU A 148 -0.29 2.66 -19.51
CA GLU A 148 0.12 2.88 -20.91
C GLU A 148 1.61 3.22 -21.07
N GLU A 149 2.25 3.73 -20.02
CA GLU A 149 3.66 4.10 -20.01
C GLU A 149 4.31 3.71 -18.67
N GLY A 150 5.26 2.78 -18.72
CA GLY A 150 6.07 2.40 -17.57
C GLY A 150 6.66 1.00 -17.69
N ASP A 151 7.85 0.82 -17.12
CA ASP A 151 8.46 -0.47 -16.76
C ASP A 151 7.86 -1.05 -15.47
N GLY A 152 6.59 -0.71 -15.19
CA GLY A 152 5.93 -0.90 -13.91
C GLY A 152 5.59 -2.36 -13.59
N GLU A 153 5.32 -2.59 -12.30
CA GLU A 153 4.83 -3.86 -11.78
C GLU A 153 3.49 -4.26 -12.45
N GLU A 154 3.34 -5.53 -12.80
CA GLU A 154 2.12 -6.04 -13.42
C GLU A 154 1.13 -6.52 -12.36
N PHE A 155 -0.10 -6.01 -12.40
CA PHE A 155 -1.15 -6.41 -11.45
C PHE A 155 -2.32 -7.12 -12.13
N LEU A 156 -2.71 -8.27 -11.57
CA LEU A 156 -3.96 -8.95 -11.87
C LEU A 156 -4.87 -8.89 -10.64
N TRP A 157 -5.94 -8.11 -10.75
CA TRP A 157 -6.90 -7.95 -9.66
C TRP A 157 -7.93 -9.07 -9.65
N TRP A 158 -8.04 -9.75 -8.51
CA TRP A 158 -8.96 -10.86 -8.31
C TRP A 158 -9.99 -10.57 -7.21
N CYS A 159 -11.27 -10.84 -7.49
CA CYS A 159 -12.36 -10.72 -6.50
C CYS A 159 -13.22 -11.99 -6.46
N ARG A 160 -13.80 -12.36 -5.31
CA ARG A 160 -14.75 -13.49 -5.25
C ARG A 160 -16.09 -13.16 -5.91
N SER A 161 -16.53 -11.89 -5.81
CA SER A 161 -17.68 -11.39 -6.54
C SER A 161 -17.38 -11.35 -8.04
N GLY A 162 -18.29 -11.87 -8.87
CA GLY A 162 -18.11 -11.94 -10.32
C GLY A 162 -17.31 -13.14 -10.83
N MET A 163 -16.98 -14.15 -10.01
CA MET A 163 -16.32 -15.39 -10.46
C MET A 163 -17.15 -16.21 -11.46
N ARG A 164 -18.49 -16.07 -11.47
CA ARG A 164 -19.36 -16.85 -12.34
C ARG A 164 -19.26 -16.50 -13.82
N ASP A 165 -18.77 -15.32 -14.18
CA ASP A 165 -18.80 -14.84 -15.56
C ASP A 165 -17.54 -14.02 -15.92
N ARG A 166 -16.38 -14.68 -15.94
CA ARG A 166 -15.12 -14.09 -16.40
C ARG A 166 -14.65 -14.69 -17.72
N ARG A 167 -15.57 -14.74 -18.68
CA ARG A 167 -15.31 -15.32 -20.00
C ARG A 167 -14.15 -14.61 -20.70
N GLU A 168 -13.99 -13.32 -20.45
CA GLU A 168 -12.91 -12.50 -21.00
C GLU A 168 -11.54 -12.97 -20.51
N LEU A 169 -11.38 -13.28 -19.20
CA LEU A 169 -10.13 -13.86 -18.70
C LEU A 169 -9.90 -15.27 -19.27
N ALA A 170 -10.94 -16.11 -19.29
CA ALA A 170 -10.84 -17.44 -19.86
C ALA A 170 -10.47 -17.43 -21.35
N ALA A 171 -10.90 -16.40 -22.09
CA ALA A 171 -10.62 -16.23 -23.52
C ALA A 171 -9.17 -15.84 -23.79
N ILE A 172 -8.54 -15.04 -22.93
CA ILE A 172 -7.15 -14.59 -23.10
C ILE A 172 -6.14 -15.46 -22.36
N TRP A 173 -6.59 -16.30 -21.42
CA TRP A 173 -5.78 -17.19 -20.61
C TRP A 173 -6.19 -18.67 -20.77
N PRO A 174 -6.09 -19.24 -21.99
CA PRO A 174 -6.62 -20.58 -22.24
C PRO A 174 -5.80 -21.68 -21.55
N ARG A 175 -6.48 -22.79 -21.20
CA ARG A 175 -5.99 -23.95 -20.42
C ARG A 175 -5.62 -23.62 -18.97
N SER A 176 -4.63 -22.76 -18.73
CA SER A 176 -4.15 -22.45 -17.37
C SER A 176 -5.17 -21.70 -16.50
N TYR A 177 -6.12 -20.97 -17.08
CA TYR A 177 -7.21 -20.35 -16.30
C TYR A 177 -8.12 -21.38 -15.61
N LYS A 178 -8.30 -22.57 -16.21
CA LYS A 178 -9.11 -23.64 -15.60
C LYS A 178 -8.40 -24.26 -14.41
N ASP A 179 -7.09 -24.43 -14.52
CA ASP A 179 -6.26 -25.01 -13.46
C ASP A 179 -6.06 -24.02 -12.30
N PHE A 180 -6.10 -22.71 -12.58
CA PHE A 180 -5.98 -21.65 -11.59
C PHE A 180 -7.27 -21.36 -10.80
N ARG A 181 -8.45 -21.52 -11.41
CA ARG A 181 -9.76 -21.21 -10.80
C ARG A 181 -10.21 -22.27 -9.80
#